data_AF-A0A522CTG3-F1
#
_entry.id   AF-A0A522CTG3-F1
#
_cell.length_a   1.000
_cell.length_b   1.000
_cell.length_c   1.000
_cell.angle_alpha   90.00
_cell.angle_beta   90.00
_cell.angle_gamma   90.00
#
_symmetry.space_group_name_H-M   'P 1'
#
loop_
_entity.id
_entity.type
_entity.pdbx_description
1 polymer ?
#
loop_
_entity_poly.entity_id
_entity_poly.type
_entity_poly.pdbx_seq_one_letter_code
_entity_poly.pdbx_strand_id
1 'polypeptide(L)'
;MNQTPRIMARGPLFLLALSLWGCAPVYYAPNTHNVPLMTRRGEGRAALYAGDHRGEIQAAYAADNGLGLMLNGAYVKEKDDKDGDGGSGKFAELGAGYFTRVRDYFVFETYGLMGYGDFGNHFPSTLDAHPGSTGRITGRFARYGVQPAFGFTSRYLDAAVSVRAVGVRYFNIEGGLVFDNRDQVDYLEDRRSQFMLEPALTIRAGYDFLKLQFQTGTSRNLGDARFRQEKGYWTAGVLYPWGG
;
A
#
# COMPACT_ATOMS: atom_id res chain seq x y z
N MET A 1 -10.81 -60.64 -27.20
CA MET A 1 -10.52 -59.33 -27.81
C MET A 1 -11.04 -58.25 -26.88
N ASN A 2 -10.11 -57.47 -26.32
CA ASN A 2 -10.32 -56.37 -25.38
C ASN A 2 -11.04 -55.19 -26.02
N GLN A 3 -12.02 -54.58 -25.35
CA GLN A 3 -12.16 -53.12 -25.31
C GLN A 3 -12.77 -52.69 -23.95
N THR A 4 -11.93 -52.04 -23.14
CA THR A 4 -12.28 -51.31 -21.92
C THR A 4 -12.86 -49.93 -22.28
N PRO A 5 -13.86 -49.39 -21.55
CA PRO A 5 -14.29 -48.02 -21.72
C PRO A 5 -13.33 -47.06 -20.99
N ARG A 6 -12.73 -46.12 -21.72
CA ARG A 6 -11.92 -45.04 -21.14
C ARG A 6 -12.83 -43.96 -20.56
N ILE A 7 -12.70 -43.78 -19.25
CA ILE A 7 -13.25 -42.67 -18.47
C ILE A 7 -12.57 -41.38 -18.95
N MET A 8 -13.34 -40.48 -19.57
CA MET A 8 -12.87 -39.16 -19.98
C MET A 8 -13.04 -38.20 -18.79
N ALA A 9 -11.98 -38.04 -18.01
CA ALA A 9 -11.92 -37.09 -16.91
C ALA A 9 -11.99 -35.65 -17.45
N ARG A 10 -13.06 -34.93 -17.10
CA ARG A 10 -13.20 -33.49 -17.33
C ARG A 10 -12.37 -32.74 -16.28
N GLY A 11 -11.12 -32.42 -16.60
CA GLY A 11 -10.31 -31.49 -15.81
C GLY A 11 -10.72 -30.04 -16.11
N PRO A 12 -10.84 -29.15 -15.11
CA PRO A 12 -11.13 -27.74 -15.35
C PRO A 12 -9.90 -27.08 -15.98
N LEU A 13 -10.06 -26.61 -17.22
CA LEU A 13 -9.09 -25.81 -17.95
C LEU A 13 -9.00 -24.44 -17.26
N PHE A 14 -8.04 -24.27 -16.35
CA PHE A 14 -7.69 -23.00 -15.74
C PHE A 14 -7.02 -22.14 -16.81
N LEU A 15 -7.83 -21.40 -17.56
CA LEU A 15 -7.37 -20.37 -18.49
C LEU A 15 -6.74 -19.24 -17.67
N LEU A 16 -5.43 -19.33 -17.52
CA LEU A 16 -4.57 -18.24 -17.05
C LEU A 16 -4.68 -17.12 -18.09
N ALA A 17 -5.63 -16.22 -17.90
CA ALA A 17 -5.71 -14.98 -18.65
C ALA A 17 -4.45 -14.17 -18.31
N LEU A 18 -3.44 -14.25 -19.18
CA LEU A 18 -2.38 -13.25 -19.24
C LEU A 18 -3.07 -11.93 -19.61
N SER A 19 -3.49 -11.18 -18.60
CA SER A 19 -3.83 -9.77 -18.75
C SER A 19 -2.63 -9.08 -19.37
N LEU A 20 -2.84 -8.37 -20.47
CA LEU A 20 -1.89 -7.43 -21.03
C LEU A 20 -1.81 -6.27 -20.03
N TRP A 21 -0.77 -6.25 -19.20
CA TRP A 21 -0.48 -5.10 -18.33
C TRP A 21 0.08 -4.01 -19.24
N GLY A 22 -0.79 -3.19 -19.81
CA GLY A 22 -0.36 -1.89 -20.32
C GLY A 22 0.10 -1.03 -19.15
N CYS A 23 1.25 -0.38 -19.29
CA CYS A 23 1.67 0.64 -18.33
C CYS A 23 0.65 1.79 -18.42
N ALA A 24 0.05 2.16 -17.29
CA ALA A 24 -0.90 3.25 -17.20
C ALA A 24 -0.52 4.13 -16.01
N PRO A 25 -0.76 5.44 -16.08
CA PRO A 25 -0.40 6.34 -14.99
C PRO A 25 -1.17 5.97 -13.73
N VAL A 26 -0.47 5.89 -12.60
CA VAL A 26 -1.03 5.56 -11.29
C VAL A 26 -0.88 6.78 -10.38
N TYR A 27 -1.99 7.25 -9.81
CA TYR A 27 -2.00 8.44 -8.94
C TYR A 27 -2.04 8.10 -7.46
N TYR A 28 -2.26 6.84 -7.11
CA TYR A 28 -2.29 6.38 -5.74
C TYR A 28 -1.76 4.95 -5.63
N ALA A 29 -0.81 4.77 -4.72
CA ALA A 29 -0.26 3.48 -4.34
C ALA A 29 -0.36 3.34 -2.81
N PRO A 30 -1.07 2.32 -2.29
CA PRO A 30 -1.12 2.07 -0.86
C PRO A 30 0.26 1.67 -0.33
N ASN A 31 0.61 2.13 0.86
CA ASN A 31 1.81 1.70 1.59
C ASN A 31 1.45 0.66 2.65
N THR A 32 2.44 -0.07 3.15
CA THR A 32 2.31 -1.06 4.24
C THR A 32 1.55 -0.44 5.41
N HIS A 33 0.57 -1.16 5.96
CA HIS A 33 -0.10 -0.79 7.20
C HIS A 33 0.87 -0.97 8.37
N ASN A 34 1.08 0.09 9.15
CA ASN A 34 1.86 0.02 10.38
C ASN A 34 0.98 -0.53 11.51
N VAL A 35 1.17 -1.80 11.84
CA VAL A 35 0.37 -2.56 12.81
C VAL A 35 1.30 -3.04 13.94
N PRO A 36 1.71 -2.16 14.87
CA PRO A 36 2.79 -2.48 15.79
C PRO A 36 2.42 -3.52 16.85
N LEU A 37 1.13 -3.74 17.14
CA LEU A 37 0.63 -4.68 18.16
C LEU A 37 1.31 -4.51 19.52
N MET A 38 1.45 -3.25 19.95
CA MET A 38 2.05 -2.92 21.25
C MET A 38 1.13 -3.34 22.39
N THR A 39 1.71 -3.71 23.53
CA THR A 39 0.96 -4.24 24.67
C THR A 39 1.17 -3.50 25.98
N ARG A 40 2.22 -2.68 26.08
CA ARG A 40 2.55 -1.89 27.27
C ARG A 40 3.41 -0.69 26.91
N ARG A 41 3.40 0.30 27.81
CA ARG A 41 4.25 1.49 27.72
C ARG A 41 5.72 1.13 27.53
N GLY A 42 6.42 1.88 26.68
CA GLY A 42 7.84 1.75 26.42
C GLY A 42 8.19 0.72 25.34
N GLU A 43 7.24 -0.09 24.89
CA GLU A 43 7.42 -0.91 23.69
C GLU A 43 7.55 -0.04 22.45
N GLY A 44 8.35 -0.51 21.50
CA GLY A 44 8.37 0.07 20.18
C GLY A 44 8.76 -0.92 19.10
N ARG A 45 8.56 -0.48 17.86
CA ARG A 45 8.79 -1.25 16.64
C ARG A 45 9.44 -0.32 15.61
N ALA A 46 10.45 -0.81 14.91
CA ALA A 46 11.05 -0.14 13.77
C ALA A 46 11.15 -1.17 12.65
N ALA A 47 10.88 -0.78 11.42
CA ALA A 47 10.85 -1.73 10.33
C ALA A 47 11.27 -1.11 9.00
N LEU A 48 11.82 -1.97 8.15
CA LEU A 48 12.16 -1.68 6.77
C LEU A 48 11.44 -2.70 5.89
N TYR A 49 10.72 -2.21 4.89
CA TYR A 49 9.97 -3.03 3.95
C TYR A 49 10.36 -2.72 2.52
N ALA A 50 10.26 -3.74 1.69
CA ALA A 50 10.35 -3.62 0.24
C ALA A 50 9.12 -4.31 -0.39
N GLY A 51 8.68 -3.78 -1.51
CA GLY A 51 7.64 -4.36 -2.37
C GLY A 51 7.96 -4.07 -3.82
N ASP A 52 6.97 -4.24 -4.71
CA ASP A 52 7.14 -3.93 -6.13
C ASP A 52 7.55 -2.46 -6.33
N HIS A 53 8.83 -2.24 -6.67
CA HIS A 53 9.51 -0.95 -6.89
C HIS A 53 9.35 0.11 -5.78
N ARG A 54 9.10 -0.33 -4.54
CA ARG A 54 8.94 0.55 -3.39
C ARG A 54 9.80 0.14 -2.22
N GLY A 55 10.25 1.13 -1.46
CA GLY A 55 10.84 0.93 -0.14
C GLY A 55 10.11 1.76 0.91
N GLU A 56 9.98 1.19 2.09
CA GLU A 56 9.26 1.81 3.20
C GLU A 56 10.03 1.66 4.51
N ILE A 57 9.90 2.67 5.36
CA ILE A 57 10.40 2.68 6.73
C ILE A 57 9.24 2.98 7.66
N GLN A 58 9.15 2.27 8.77
CA GLN A 58 8.11 2.47 9.77
C GLN A 58 8.71 2.47 11.17
N ALA A 59 8.14 3.29 12.04
CA ALA A 59 8.44 3.30 13.45
C ALA A 59 7.15 3.46 14.26
N ALA A 60 7.08 2.85 15.43
CA ALA A 60 5.99 3.01 16.38
C ALA A 60 6.51 2.93 17.82
N TYR A 61 5.85 3.65 18.71
CA TYR A 61 6.21 3.71 20.13
C TYR A 61 4.99 3.84 21.03
N ALA A 62 4.95 3.06 22.11
CA ALA A 62 3.93 3.10 23.13
C ALA A 62 4.30 4.16 24.18
N ALA A 63 3.80 5.38 24.00
CA ALA A 63 4.02 6.50 24.91
C ALA A 63 3.45 6.23 26.30
N ASP A 64 2.32 5.51 26.37
CA ASP A 64 1.69 5.06 27.61
C ASP A 64 0.96 3.72 27.43
N ASN A 65 0.35 3.19 28.49
CA ASN A 65 -0.52 2.01 28.46
C ASN A 65 -1.83 2.33 27.74
N GLY A 66 -1.75 2.29 26.41
CA GLY A 66 -2.86 2.50 25.49
C GLY A 66 -2.75 3.75 24.65
N LEU A 67 -1.66 4.52 24.73
CA LEU A 67 -1.36 5.58 23.77
C LEU A 67 -0.15 5.18 22.91
N GLY A 68 -0.37 5.04 21.61
CA GLY A 68 0.66 4.74 20.64
C GLY A 68 0.87 5.88 19.65
N LEU A 69 2.12 6.07 19.23
CA LEU A 69 2.53 6.97 18.16
C LEU A 69 3.16 6.17 17.03
N MET A 70 3.01 6.62 15.79
CA MET A 70 3.66 6.02 14.63
C MET A 70 4.18 7.06 13.65
N LEU A 71 5.21 6.65 12.91
CA LEU A 71 5.80 7.37 11.80
C LEU A 71 6.01 6.39 10.65
N ASN A 72 5.59 6.77 9.45
CA ASN A 72 5.75 5.99 8.23
C ASN A 72 6.43 6.86 7.18
N GLY A 73 7.34 6.25 6.42
CA GLY A 73 7.94 6.84 5.22
C GLY A 73 7.90 5.81 4.09
N ALA A 74 7.62 6.27 2.88
CA ALA A 74 7.63 5.43 1.69
C ALA A 74 8.24 6.19 0.51
N TYR A 75 8.87 5.44 -0.39
CA TYR A 75 9.29 5.94 -1.68
C TYR A 75 8.98 4.90 -2.77
N VAL A 76 8.57 5.39 -3.94
CA VAL A 76 8.38 4.59 -5.15
C VAL A 76 9.39 5.08 -6.19
N LYS A 77 10.11 4.14 -6.80
CA LYS A 77 11.03 4.43 -7.90
C LYS A 77 10.37 4.06 -9.21
N GLU A 78 10.73 4.80 -10.25
CA GLU A 78 10.31 4.51 -11.62
C GLU A 78 10.78 3.12 -12.02
N LYS A 79 9.94 2.41 -12.79
CA LYS A 79 10.35 1.16 -13.42
C LYS A 79 11.28 1.54 -14.56
N ASP A 80 12.43 0.88 -14.63
CA ASP A 80 13.26 0.88 -15.84
C ASP A 80 12.58 -0.02 -16.88
N ASP A 81 11.42 0.42 -17.38
CA ASP A 81 10.75 -0.22 -18.51
C ASP A 81 11.46 0.19 -19.80
N LYS A 82 11.43 -0.68 -20.81
CA LYS A 82 12.14 -0.49 -22.09
C LYS A 82 11.73 0.80 -22.82
N ASP A 83 10.52 1.28 -22.54
CA ASP A 83 9.95 2.48 -23.14
C ASP A 83 10.09 3.71 -22.24
N GLY A 84 10.66 3.57 -21.03
CA GLY A 84 10.87 4.67 -20.08
C GLY A 84 9.63 5.12 -19.30
N ASP A 85 8.52 4.39 -19.42
CA ASP A 85 7.27 4.69 -18.71
C ASP A 85 7.37 4.28 -17.24
N GLY A 86 6.98 5.16 -16.31
CA GLY A 86 7.12 4.88 -14.89
C GLY A 86 6.44 5.91 -13.98
N GLY A 87 6.24 5.47 -12.73
CA GLY A 87 5.74 6.31 -11.64
C GLY A 87 6.77 6.46 -10.54
N SER A 88 6.85 7.64 -9.96
CA SER A 88 7.69 7.96 -8.79
C SER A 88 6.89 8.67 -7.73
N GLY A 89 7.41 8.66 -6.50
CA GLY A 89 6.83 9.45 -5.43
C GLY A 89 7.49 9.23 -4.09
N LYS A 90 7.29 10.18 -3.19
CA LYS A 90 7.71 10.10 -1.78
C LYS A 90 6.53 10.42 -0.88
N PHE A 91 6.53 9.80 0.29
CA PHE A 91 5.44 9.94 1.24
C PHE A 91 5.95 9.85 2.67
N ALA A 92 5.39 10.70 3.54
CA ALA A 92 5.60 10.65 4.97
C ALA A 92 4.25 10.76 5.70
N GLU A 93 4.08 10.02 6.78
CA GLU A 93 2.86 10.00 7.58
C GLU A 93 3.14 9.85 9.05
N LEU A 94 2.36 10.57 9.85
CA LEU A 94 2.31 10.48 11.28
C LEU A 94 0.99 9.85 11.69
N GLY A 95 1.01 9.12 12.80
CA GLY A 95 -0.21 8.63 13.42
C GLY A 95 -0.13 8.60 14.93
N ALA A 96 -1.30 8.72 15.55
CA ALA A 96 -1.48 8.59 16.99
C ALA A 96 -2.78 7.85 17.25
N GLY A 97 -2.82 7.06 18.32
CA GLY A 97 -3.93 6.15 18.49
C GLY A 97 -3.94 5.42 19.81
N TYR A 98 -4.94 4.55 19.92
CA TYR A 98 -5.21 3.75 21.09
C TYR A 98 -4.87 2.28 20.83
N PHE A 99 -4.28 1.61 21.80
CA PHE A 99 -4.10 0.16 21.78
C PHE A 99 -4.53 -0.46 23.10
N THR A 100 -4.97 -1.71 23.06
CA THR A 100 -5.32 -2.44 24.28
C THR A 100 -5.16 -3.93 24.09
N ARG A 101 -4.73 -4.60 25.16
CA ARG A 101 -4.68 -6.05 25.23
C ARG A 101 -6.09 -6.56 25.57
N VAL A 102 -6.74 -7.20 24.61
CA VAL A 102 -8.09 -7.77 24.76
C VAL A 102 -8.04 -9.08 25.56
N ARG A 103 -7.01 -9.89 25.30
CA ARG A 103 -6.66 -11.13 26.01
C ARG A 103 -5.15 -11.33 25.95
N ASP A 104 -4.60 -12.32 26.65
CA ASP A 104 -3.15 -12.54 26.80
C ASP A 104 -2.33 -12.34 25.51
N TYR A 105 -2.81 -12.89 24.39
CA TYR A 105 -2.14 -12.80 23.09
C TYR A 105 -2.86 -11.92 22.06
N PHE A 106 -3.97 -11.28 22.41
CA PHE A 106 -4.78 -10.53 21.44
C PHE A 106 -4.75 -9.03 21.74
N VAL A 107 -4.46 -8.25 20.72
CA VAL A 107 -4.36 -6.79 20.77
C VAL A 107 -5.35 -6.20 19.79
N PHE A 108 -6.10 -5.21 20.26
CA PHE A 108 -6.83 -4.29 19.42
C PHE A 108 -6.09 -2.96 19.40
N GLU A 109 -5.93 -2.37 18.23
CA GLU A 109 -5.35 -1.03 18.09
C GLU A 109 -6.06 -0.23 17.01
N THR A 110 -6.10 1.08 17.16
CA THR A 110 -6.67 1.99 16.19
C THR A 110 -5.93 3.30 16.20
N TYR A 111 -5.59 3.80 15.02
CA TYR A 111 -4.81 5.03 14.88
C TYR A 111 -5.45 5.97 13.88
N GLY A 112 -5.45 7.26 14.22
CA GLY A 112 -5.65 8.34 13.27
C GLY A 112 -4.35 8.63 12.53
N LEU A 113 -4.45 8.93 11.24
CA LEU A 113 -3.33 9.11 10.32
C LEU A 113 -3.41 10.45 9.63
N MET A 114 -2.25 11.10 9.46
CA MET A 114 -2.08 12.29 8.64
C MET A 114 -0.75 12.20 7.90
N GLY A 115 -0.80 12.29 6.56
CA GLY A 115 0.36 12.17 5.71
C GLY A 115 0.38 13.16 4.57
N TYR A 116 1.56 13.33 4.00
CA TYR A 116 1.85 14.22 2.90
C TYR A 116 2.84 13.55 1.96
N GLY A 117 2.65 13.74 0.66
CA GLY A 117 3.55 13.19 -0.34
C GLY A 117 3.51 13.90 -1.67
N ASP A 118 4.35 13.41 -2.57
CA ASP A 118 4.42 13.79 -3.97
C ASP A 118 4.28 12.56 -4.86
N PHE A 119 3.84 12.81 -6.08
CA PHE A 119 3.80 11.80 -7.13
C PHE A 119 4.31 12.38 -8.44
N GLY A 120 4.87 11.51 -9.26
CA GLY A 120 5.26 11.77 -10.64
C GLY A 120 4.85 10.60 -11.50
N ASN A 121 4.37 10.88 -12.71
CA ASN A 121 4.22 9.88 -13.76
C ASN A 121 4.94 10.42 -15.00
N HIS A 122 5.81 9.60 -15.58
CA HIS A 122 6.55 9.88 -16.80
C HIS A 122 6.21 8.81 -17.83
N PHE A 123 5.69 9.23 -18.98
CA PHE A 123 5.19 8.35 -20.04
C PHE A 123 5.64 8.89 -21.40
N PRO A 124 6.94 8.84 -21.72
CA PRO A 124 7.46 9.31 -23.00
C PRO A 124 6.86 8.55 -24.20
N SER A 125 6.39 7.32 -24.01
CA SER A 125 5.68 6.54 -25.04
C SER A 125 4.46 7.26 -25.64
N THR A 126 3.86 8.19 -24.90
CA THR A 126 2.68 8.95 -25.34
C THR A 126 3.00 10.12 -26.26
N LEU A 127 4.28 10.52 -26.35
CA LEU A 127 4.71 11.72 -27.08
C LEU A 127 4.55 11.56 -28.60
N ASP A 128 4.78 10.38 -29.15
CA ASP A 128 4.60 10.12 -30.58
C ASP A 128 3.15 10.38 -31.04
N ALA A 129 2.18 10.01 -30.19
CA ALA A 129 0.76 10.24 -30.43
C ALA A 129 0.31 11.67 -30.06
N HIS A 130 1.02 12.32 -29.12
CA HIS A 130 0.66 13.63 -28.56
C HIS A 130 1.88 14.54 -28.43
N PRO A 131 2.45 15.04 -29.55
CA PRO A 131 3.71 15.80 -29.55
C PRO A 131 3.62 17.16 -28.84
N GLY A 132 2.40 17.64 -28.56
CA GLY A 132 2.16 18.86 -27.77
C GLY A 132 2.13 18.64 -26.25
N SER A 133 2.23 17.39 -25.76
CA SER A 133 2.32 17.08 -24.33
C SER A 133 3.78 16.97 -23.88
N THR A 134 4.03 17.08 -22.58
CA THR A 134 5.36 16.84 -21.99
C THR A 134 5.62 15.36 -21.67
N GLY A 135 4.61 14.49 -21.80
CA GLY A 135 4.71 13.09 -21.39
C GLY A 135 4.94 12.94 -19.89
N ARG A 136 4.58 13.96 -19.09
CA ARG A 136 4.85 13.99 -17.65
C ARG A 136 3.76 14.72 -16.89
N ILE A 137 3.44 14.22 -15.71
CA ILE A 137 2.60 14.89 -14.72
C ILE A 137 3.20 14.69 -13.34
N THR A 138 3.20 15.75 -12.55
CA THR A 138 3.66 15.73 -11.16
C THR A 138 2.66 16.43 -10.28
N GLY A 139 2.63 16.10 -9.00
CA GLY A 139 1.84 16.86 -8.04
C GLY A 139 2.09 16.43 -6.61
N ARG A 140 1.31 17.02 -5.72
CA ARG A 140 1.36 16.74 -4.27
C ARG A 140 0.02 16.23 -3.80
N PHE A 141 0.05 15.48 -2.70
CA PHE A 141 -1.16 15.02 -2.05
C PHE A 141 -1.04 15.06 -0.53
N ALA A 142 -2.19 15.23 0.11
CA ALA A 142 -2.37 15.08 1.55
C ALA A 142 -3.30 13.89 1.80
N ARG A 143 -2.97 13.08 2.81
CA ARG A 143 -3.75 11.91 3.22
C ARG A 143 -4.17 12.05 4.66
N TYR A 144 -5.41 11.69 4.96
CA TYR A 144 -5.91 11.54 6.32
C TYR A 144 -6.68 10.24 6.42
N GLY A 145 -6.64 9.58 7.57
CA GLY A 145 -7.35 8.32 7.70
C GLY A 145 -7.43 7.78 9.10
N VAL A 146 -8.09 6.63 9.21
CA VAL A 146 -8.16 5.82 10.42
C VAL A 146 -7.80 4.38 10.07
N GLN A 147 -7.07 3.72 10.96
CA GLN A 147 -6.59 2.36 10.76
C GLN A 147 -6.84 1.51 12.02
N PRO A 148 -8.02 0.90 12.18
CA PRO A 148 -8.22 -0.19 13.13
C PRO A 148 -7.47 -1.46 12.69
N ALA A 149 -6.95 -2.18 13.68
CA ALA A 149 -6.37 -3.50 13.53
C ALA A 149 -6.70 -4.39 14.73
N PHE A 150 -6.81 -5.68 14.46
CA PHE A 150 -6.92 -6.71 15.47
C PHE A 150 -5.89 -7.78 15.17
N GLY A 151 -5.07 -8.13 16.17
CA GLY A 151 -3.96 -9.03 15.97
C GLY A 151 -3.69 -9.95 17.15
N PHE A 152 -3.10 -11.08 16.80
CA PHE A 152 -2.44 -12.01 17.70
C PHE A 152 -0.95 -11.63 17.77
N THR A 153 -0.40 -11.57 18.98
CA THR A 153 1.02 -11.29 19.23
C THR A 153 1.59 -12.29 20.21
N SER A 154 2.77 -12.81 19.91
CA SER A 154 3.50 -13.75 20.77
C SER A 154 5.00 -13.54 20.62
N ARG A 155 5.80 -14.25 21.41
CA ARG A 155 7.26 -14.22 21.33
C ARG A 155 7.78 -14.51 19.91
N TYR A 156 7.22 -15.51 19.22
CA TYR A 156 7.73 -15.96 17.92
C TYR A 156 6.87 -15.61 16.71
N LEU A 157 5.56 -15.39 16.91
CA LEU A 157 4.60 -15.24 15.82
C LEU A 157 3.63 -14.09 16.12
N ASP A 158 3.45 -13.21 15.12
CA ASP A 158 2.35 -12.24 15.13
C ASP A 158 1.52 -12.39 13.85
N ALA A 159 0.22 -12.17 13.97
CA ALA A 159 -0.71 -12.13 12.85
C ALA A 159 -1.73 -11.03 13.09
N ALA A 160 -2.09 -10.25 12.08
CA ALA A 160 -3.07 -9.20 12.23
C ALA A 160 -3.89 -8.98 10.97
N VAL A 161 -5.16 -8.67 11.17
CA VAL A 161 -6.03 -8.09 10.16
C VAL A 161 -6.20 -6.61 10.45
N SER A 162 -6.19 -5.79 9.42
CA SER A 162 -6.36 -4.34 9.55
C SER A 162 -7.16 -3.80 8.39
N VAL A 163 -7.84 -2.69 8.63
CA VAL A 163 -8.54 -1.93 7.60
C VAL A 163 -8.12 -0.49 7.74
N ARG A 164 -7.77 0.16 6.63
CA ARG A 164 -7.47 1.58 6.59
C ARG A 164 -8.49 2.27 5.71
N ALA A 165 -9.17 3.27 6.27
CA ALA A 165 -10.07 4.15 5.53
C ALA A 165 -9.38 5.50 5.41
N VAL A 166 -9.11 5.95 4.18
CA VAL A 166 -8.30 7.14 3.91
C VAL A 166 -8.97 8.06 2.91
N GLY A 167 -8.95 9.35 3.21
CA GLY A 167 -9.20 10.42 2.24
C GLY A 167 -7.88 10.95 1.72
N VAL A 168 -7.80 11.14 0.41
CA VAL A 168 -6.64 11.69 -0.29
C VAL A 168 -7.06 12.93 -1.04
N ARG A 169 -6.29 14.02 -0.92
CA ARG A 169 -6.51 15.26 -1.65
C ARG A 169 -5.27 15.68 -2.43
N TYR A 170 -5.42 15.88 -3.74
CA TYR A 170 -4.37 16.32 -4.65
C TYR A 170 -4.37 17.85 -4.83
N PHE A 171 -3.17 18.42 -5.01
CA PHE A 171 -2.94 19.85 -5.25
C PHE A 171 -1.58 20.06 -5.92
N ASN A 172 -1.36 21.28 -6.43
CA ASN A 172 -0.15 21.67 -7.18
C ASN A 172 0.14 20.66 -8.31
N ILE A 173 -0.88 20.35 -9.10
CA ILE A 173 -0.77 19.43 -10.23
C ILE A 173 -0.18 20.21 -11.39
N GLU A 174 0.91 19.71 -11.96
CA GLU A 174 1.68 20.39 -13.00
C GLU A 174 2.13 19.39 -14.07
N GLY A 175 2.43 19.91 -15.26
CA GLY A 175 2.89 19.14 -16.41
C GLY A 175 1.88 19.13 -17.55
N GLY A 176 1.99 18.11 -18.39
CA GLY A 176 1.10 17.88 -19.51
C GLY A 176 1.33 16.46 -19.97
N LEU A 177 0.42 15.57 -19.58
CA LEU A 177 0.43 14.17 -19.98
C LEU A 177 -0.92 13.87 -20.59
N VAL A 178 -0.93 13.42 -21.84
CA VAL A 178 -2.12 12.90 -22.48
C VAL A 178 -1.99 11.38 -22.56
N PHE A 179 -2.89 10.66 -21.90
CA PHE A 179 -2.92 9.21 -21.90
C PHE A 179 -4.35 8.73 -22.12
N ASP A 180 -4.53 7.77 -23.03
CA ASP A 180 -5.86 7.28 -23.43
C ASP A 180 -6.78 8.42 -23.94
N ASN A 181 -6.21 9.27 -24.82
CA ASN A 181 -6.84 10.47 -25.39
C ASN A 181 -7.45 11.44 -24.37
N ARG A 182 -6.92 11.43 -23.13
CA ARG A 182 -7.37 12.30 -22.05
C ARG A 182 -6.21 13.04 -21.42
N ASP A 183 -6.38 14.34 -21.24
CA ASP A 183 -5.47 15.15 -20.43
C ASP A 183 -5.53 14.67 -18.97
N GLN A 184 -4.37 14.26 -18.47
CA GLN A 184 -4.23 13.71 -17.14
C GLN A 184 -4.22 14.77 -16.04
N VAL A 185 -3.84 16.01 -16.36
CA VAL A 185 -3.95 17.13 -15.45
C VAL A 185 -5.43 17.38 -15.17
N ASP A 186 -6.23 17.58 -16.22
CA ASP A 186 -7.68 17.76 -16.10
C ASP A 186 -8.35 16.55 -15.42
N TYR A 187 -7.96 15.33 -15.80
CA TYR A 187 -8.47 14.10 -15.16
C TYR A 187 -8.34 14.13 -13.63
N LEU A 188 -7.16 14.53 -13.14
CA LEU A 188 -6.85 14.56 -11.72
C LEU A 188 -7.41 15.81 -11.04
N GLU A 189 -7.49 16.94 -11.75
CA GLU A 189 -8.12 18.17 -11.26
C GLU A 189 -9.62 17.99 -11.01
N ASP A 190 -10.32 17.25 -11.88
CA ASP A 190 -11.72 16.84 -11.66
C ASP A 190 -11.88 15.86 -10.49
N ARG A 191 -10.79 15.17 -10.13
CA ARG A 191 -10.72 14.05 -9.18
C ARG A 191 -9.80 14.35 -8.00
N ARG A 192 -9.70 15.62 -7.61
CA ARG A 192 -8.78 16.07 -6.56
C ARG A 192 -9.02 15.41 -5.21
N SER A 193 -10.18 14.84 -4.94
CA SER A 193 -10.48 14.19 -3.67
C SER A 193 -10.98 12.78 -3.89
N GLN A 194 -10.31 11.83 -3.24
CA GLN A 194 -10.58 10.41 -3.35
C GLN A 194 -10.72 9.80 -1.97
N PHE A 195 -11.52 8.75 -1.86
CA PHE A 195 -11.71 8.01 -0.61
C PHE A 195 -11.49 6.52 -0.87
N MET A 196 -10.56 5.93 -0.12
CA MET A 196 -10.16 4.53 -0.28
C MET A 196 -10.43 3.73 0.99
N LEU A 197 -10.79 2.46 0.78
CA LEU A 197 -10.86 1.44 1.82
C LEU A 197 -9.87 0.34 1.50
N GLU A 198 -9.04 0.03 2.49
CA GLU A 198 -7.85 -0.79 2.29
C GLU A 198 -7.78 -1.88 3.35
N PRO A 199 -8.26 -3.10 3.07
CA PRO A 199 -8.04 -4.23 3.97
C PRO A 199 -6.65 -4.83 3.74
N ALA A 200 -5.99 -5.23 4.83
CA ALA A 200 -4.68 -5.88 4.80
C ALA A 200 -4.54 -7.00 5.84
N LEU A 201 -3.75 -8.01 5.48
CA LEU A 201 -3.32 -9.12 6.34
C LEU A 201 -1.81 -9.02 6.56
N THR A 202 -1.39 -9.07 7.82
CA THR A 202 0.02 -9.06 8.23
C THR A 202 0.36 -10.35 8.95
N ILE A 203 1.50 -10.94 8.60
CA ILE A 203 2.09 -12.09 9.29
C ILE A 203 3.55 -11.76 9.61
N ARG A 204 3.98 -12.06 10.84
CA ARG A 204 5.34 -11.89 11.32
C ARG A 204 5.83 -13.16 11.99
N ALA A 205 7.04 -13.57 11.69
CA ALA A 205 7.70 -14.70 12.36
C ALA A 205 9.16 -14.37 12.65
N GLY A 206 9.65 -14.77 13.81
CA GLY A 206 11.04 -14.56 14.20
C GLY A 206 11.26 -14.66 15.70
N TYR A 207 12.20 -13.86 16.22
CA TYR A 207 12.57 -13.80 17.62
C TYR A 207 12.18 -12.45 18.25
N ASP A 208 12.29 -12.37 19.58
CA ASP A 208 11.99 -11.18 20.38
C ASP A 208 12.81 -9.93 20.02
N PHE A 209 13.88 -10.06 19.23
CA PHE A 209 14.73 -8.95 18.78
C PHE A 209 14.66 -8.70 17.26
N LEU A 210 14.08 -9.61 16.49
CA LEU A 210 13.99 -9.48 15.03
C LEU A 210 12.91 -10.40 14.48
N LYS A 211 11.96 -9.84 13.74
CA LYS A 211 10.91 -10.58 13.03
C LYS A 211 10.94 -10.28 11.54
N LEU A 212 10.76 -11.30 10.73
CA LEU A 212 10.43 -11.15 9.31
C LEU A 212 8.94 -10.87 9.21
N GLN A 213 8.57 -9.92 8.36
CA GLN A 213 7.19 -9.55 8.11
C GLN A 213 6.84 -9.76 6.65
N PHE A 214 5.66 -10.31 6.42
CA PHE A 214 4.96 -10.28 5.14
C PHE A 214 3.60 -9.61 5.34
N GLN A 215 3.24 -8.73 4.43
CA GLN A 215 1.92 -8.11 4.40
C GLN A 215 1.39 -8.10 2.96
N THR A 216 0.10 -8.36 2.83
CA THR A 216 -0.63 -8.15 1.58
C THR A 216 -1.92 -7.40 1.87
N GLY A 217 -2.35 -6.58 0.91
CA GLY A 217 -3.57 -5.81 1.04
C GLY A 217 -4.16 -5.45 -0.31
N THR A 218 -5.36 -4.89 -0.26
CA THR A 218 -6.04 -4.32 -1.43
C THR A 218 -6.40 -2.87 -1.15
N SER A 219 -6.57 -2.07 -2.20
CA SER A 219 -7.10 -0.71 -2.08
C SER A 219 -8.25 -0.54 -3.04
N ARG A 220 -9.38 -0.06 -2.53
CA ARG A 220 -10.60 0.18 -3.29
C ARG A 220 -11.04 1.61 -3.11
N ASN A 221 -11.13 2.35 -4.20
CA ASN A 221 -11.76 3.66 -4.20
C ASN A 221 -13.28 3.50 -4.09
N LEU A 222 -13.87 4.15 -3.09
CA LEU A 222 -15.31 4.09 -2.82
C LEU A 222 -16.10 5.20 -3.53
N GLY A 223 -15.43 6.26 -4.00
CA GLY A 223 -16.06 7.37 -4.73
C GLY A 223 -15.97 7.23 -6.26
N ASP A 224 -14.85 6.73 -6.77
CA ASP A 224 -14.63 6.49 -8.20
C ASP A 224 -13.92 5.15 -8.43
N ALA A 225 -14.70 4.12 -8.76
CA ALA A 225 -14.19 2.78 -9.02
C ALA A 225 -13.23 2.69 -10.23
N ARG A 226 -13.22 3.73 -11.10
CA ARG A 226 -12.33 3.84 -12.26
C ARG A 226 -11.11 4.72 -11.98
N PHE A 227 -10.93 5.19 -10.74
CA PHE A 227 -9.75 5.94 -10.36
C PHE A 227 -8.49 5.12 -10.61
N ARG A 228 -7.49 5.75 -11.24
CA ARG A 228 -6.22 5.09 -11.57
C ARG A 228 -5.34 4.97 -10.33
N GLN A 229 -5.50 3.84 -9.64
CA GLN A 229 -4.76 3.47 -8.45
C GLN A 229 -4.28 2.02 -8.52
N GLU A 230 -3.26 1.71 -7.74
CA GLU A 230 -2.88 0.33 -7.46
C GLU A 230 -3.95 -0.34 -6.58
N LYS A 231 -4.46 -1.49 -7.04
CA LYS A 231 -5.60 -2.18 -6.41
C LYS A 231 -5.18 -3.22 -5.39
N GLY A 232 -3.94 -3.65 -5.41
CA GLY A 232 -3.41 -4.66 -4.52
C GLY A 232 -1.90 -4.54 -4.42
N TYR A 233 -1.36 -4.89 -3.26
CA TYR A 233 0.06 -4.79 -2.98
C TYR A 233 0.50 -5.94 -2.08
N TRP A 234 1.81 -6.17 -2.08
CA TRP A 234 2.47 -7.01 -1.10
C TRP A 234 3.80 -6.35 -0.71
N THR A 235 4.22 -6.59 0.52
CA THR A 235 5.49 -6.11 1.05
C THR A 235 6.10 -7.18 1.94
N ALA A 236 7.41 -7.30 1.88
CA ALA A 236 8.19 -8.12 2.79
C ALA A 236 9.29 -7.28 3.43
N GLY A 237 9.69 -7.63 4.65
CA GLY A 237 10.75 -6.88 5.31
C GLY A 237 11.09 -7.40 6.69
N VAL A 238 11.84 -6.56 7.41
CA VAL A 238 12.34 -6.86 8.75
C VAL A 238 11.74 -5.86 9.73
N LEU A 239 11.38 -6.36 10.91
CA LEU A 239 10.86 -5.59 12.02
C LEU A 239 11.72 -5.85 13.26
N TYR A 240 12.19 -4.77 13.88
CA TYR A 240 12.97 -4.71 15.09
C TYR A 240 12.08 -4.27 16.26
N PRO A 241 11.66 -5.20 17.13
CA PRO A 241 10.98 -4.90 18.38
C PRO A 241 11.96 -4.51 19.50
N TRP A 242 11.55 -3.57 20.36
CA TRP A 242 12.22 -3.28 21.64
C TRP A 242 11.21 -2.98 22.75
N GLY A 243 11.67 -2.96 24.00
CA GLY A 243 10.86 -2.61 25.19
C GLY A 243 9.87 -3.69 25.66
N GLY A 244 9.95 -4.89 25.08
CA GLY A 244 9.20 -6.09 25.48
C GLY A 244 9.77 -6.73 26.74
#